data_AF-A0A854X532-F1
#
_entry.id   AF-A0A854X532-F1
#
_cell.length_a   1.000
_cell.length_b   1.000
_cell.length_c   1.000
_cell.angle_alpha   90.00
_cell.angle_beta   90.00
_cell.angle_gamma   90.00
#
_symmetry.space_group_name_H-M   'P 1'
#
loop_
_entity.id
_entity.type
_entity.pdbx_description
1 polymer ?
#
loop_
_entity_poly.entity_id
_entity_poly.type
_entity_poly.pdbx_seq_one_letter_code
_entity_poly.pdbx_strand_id
1 'polypeptide(L)'
;MNRFSIRLTPNALLLLPLICAIPASAEAANCYGYFTEMVRSSNFPFRYVSKDKVNLLIDEDDGEVARAKLLFDTDGTGTIGWIKYTPATRVLLNTSAELEEPVELSFDAKFADGYAKCMTKQQVG
;
A
#
# COMPACT_ATOMS: atom_id res chain seq x y z
N MET A 1 -28.83 42.30 50.52
CA MET A 1 -27.70 41.41 50.19
C MET A 1 -28.24 40.00 50.00
N ASN A 2 -27.74 39.28 48.99
CA ASN A 2 -28.05 37.89 48.58
C ASN A 2 -29.39 37.66 47.86
N ARG A 3 -29.48 36.89 46.76
CA ARG A 3 -28.50 36.24 45.88
C ARG A 3 -29.24 35.93 44.56
N PHE A 4 -28.67 36.33 43.43
CA PHE A 4 -29.16 35.98 42.09
C PHE A 4 -28.98 34.47 41.83
N SER A 5 -29.92 33.85 41.13
CA SER A 5 -29.73 32.51 40.55
C SER A 5 -30.34 32.50 39.15
N ILE A 6 -29.52 32.89 38.18
CA ILE A 6 -29.80 32.74 36.75
C ILE A 6 -29.41 31.30 36.39
N ARG A 7 -30.39 30.49 35.98
CA ARG A 7 -30.12 29.21 35.32
C ARG A 7 -29.85 29.48 33.84
N LEU A 8 -28.58 29.45 33.44
CA LEU A 8 -28.18 29.42 32.04
C LEU A 8 -28.15 27.95 31.58
N THR A 9 -28.92 27.62 30.55
CA THR A 9 -28.87 26.31 29.88
C THR A 9 -27.65 26.23 28.94
N PRO A 10 -27.06 25.04 28.74
CA PRO A 10 -25.93 24.87 27.83
C PRO A 10 -26.48 24.51 26.44
N ASN A 11 -26.12 25.28 25.41
CA ASN A 11 -26.12 24.80 24.03
C ASN A 11 -25.39 25.81 23.14
N ALA A 12 -24.08 25.63 23.03
CA ALA A 12 -23.29 26.23 21.96
C ALA A 12 -22.46 25.12 21.32
N LEU A 13 -23.15 24.35 20.48
CA LEU A 13 -22.57 23.39 19.56
C LEU A 13 -21.93 24.20 18.41
N LEU A 14 -20.62 24.38 18.42
CA LEU A 14 -19.90 25.01 17.30
C LEU A 14 -18.63 24.21 16.97
N LEU A 15 -18.86 23.24 16.06
CA LEU A 15 -18.03 22.89 14.90
C LEU A 15 -16.51 23.05 15.07
N LEU A 16 -15.85 21.98 15.53
CA LEU A 16 -14.44 21.78 15.15
C LEU A 16 -14.37 21.71 13.62
N PRO A 17 -13.47 22.44 12.96
CA PRO A 17 -13.13 22.12 11.58
C PRO A 17 -12.49 20.73 11.66
N LEU A 18 -13.18 19.75 11.08
CA LEU A 18 -12.61 18.47 10.77
C LEU A 18 -11.44 18.78 9.84
N ILE A 19 -10.24 18.92 10.42
CA ILE A 19 -9.00 18.90 9.66
C ILE A 19 -9.03 17.53 9.01
N CYS A 20 -9.42 17.50 7.75
CA CYS A 20 -9.41 16.33 6.93
C CYS A 20 -7.93 15.93 6.88
N ALA A 21 -7.55 15.00 7.76
CA ALA A 21 -6.30 14.30 7.65
C ALA A 21 -6.40 13.61 6.30
N ILE A 22 -5.74 14.15 5.29
CA ILE A 22 -5.57 13.50 4.00
C ILE A 22 -4.84 12.20 4.36
N PRO A 23 -5.48 11.03 4.29
CA PRO A 23 -4.75 9.79 4.52
C PRO A 23 -3.66 9.76 3.45
N ALA A 24 -2.46 9.35 3.84
CA ALA A 24 -1.30 9.15 2.97
C ALA A 24 -1.61 8.06 1.91
N SER A 25 -2.46 8.40 0.95
CA SER A 25 -3.04 7.54 -0.07
C SER A 25 -3.07 8.26 -1.43
N ALA A 26 -2.31 9.36 -1.57
CA ALA A 26 -2.06 9.96 -2.87
C ALA A 26 -1.07 9.11 -3.70
N GLU A 27 -0.20 8.33 -3.06
CA GLU A 27 0.66 7.36 -3.76
C GLU A 27 -0.09 6.09 -4.21
N ALA A 28 -1.26 5.83 -3.61
CA ALA A 28 -2.18 4.78 -4.07
C ALA A 28 -2.96 5.16 -5.34
N ALA A 29 -2.70 6.33 -5.93
CA ALA A 29 -3.35 6.78 -7.15
C ALA A 29 -2.70 6.24 -8.44
N ASN A 30 -1.58 5.52 -8.35
CA ASN A 30 -0.97 4.83 -9.49
C ASN A 30 -1.32 3.33 -9.49
N CYS A 31 -1.18 2.65 -10.63
CA CYS A 31 -1.48 1.22 -10.72
C CYS A 31 -0.61 0.35 -9.80
N TYR A 32 0.55 0.84 -9.38
CA TYR A 32 1.44 0.18 -8.41
C TYR A 32 0.88 0.16 -6.98
N GLY A 33 -0.17 0.92 -6.66
CA GLY A 33 -0.94 0.72 -5.44
C GLY A 33 -1.52 -0.69 -5.37
N TYR A 34 -2.06 -1.21 -6.48
CA TYR A 34 -2.51 -2.60 -6.56
C TYR A 34 -1.36 -3.59 -6.46
N PHE A 35 -0.19 -3.27 -7.02
CA PHE A 35 0.99 -4.12 -6.93
C PHE A 35 1.48 -4.24 -5.48
N THR A 36 1.50 -3.11 -4.77
CA THR A 36 1.83 -3.06 -3.35
C THR A 36 0.87 -3.93 -2.55
N GLU A 37 -0.45 -3.79 -2.76
CA GLU A 37 -1.43 -4.61 -2.04
C GLU A 37 -1.39 -6.10 -2.43
N MET A 38 -0.99 -6.43 -3.66
CA MET A 38 -0.73 -7.81 -4.07
C MET A 38 0.40 -8.44 -3.23
N VAL A 39 1.50 -7.72 -3.04
CA VAL A 39 2.60 -8.15 -2.17
C VAL A 39 2.14 -8.23 -0.71
N ARG A 40 1.44 -7.21 -0.19
CA ARG A 40 0.96 -7.20 1.20
C ARG A 40 -0.06 -8.30 1.51
N SER A 41 -0.87 -8.69 0.53
CA SER A 41 -1.82 -9.80 0.67
C SER A 41 -1.21 -11.17 0.42
N SER A 42 0.05 -11.23 -0.01
CA SER A 42 0.72 -12.47 -0.33
C SER A 42 1.17 -13.25 0.91
N ASN A 43 1.58 -14.51 0.70
CA ASN A 43 2.28 -15.33 1.68
C ASN A 43 3.80 -15.04 1.76
N PHE A 44 4.27 -13.87 1.29
CA PHE A 44 5.66 -13.46 1.46
C PHE A 44 6.06 -13.50 2.95
N PRO A 45 7.25 -14.03 3.31
CA PRO A 45 7.66 -14.19 4.69
C PRO A 45 8.14 -12.86 5.29
N PHE A 46 7.21 -11.97 5.68
CA PHE A 46 7.51 -10.70 6.33
C PHE A 46 8.06 -10.89 7.75
N ARG A 47 9.38 -11.12 7.88
CA ARG A 47 10.02 -11.50 9.16
C ARG A 47 10.21 -10.35 10.15
N TYR A 48 10.52 -9.15 9.65
CA TYR A 48 11.02 -8.04 10.48
C TYR A 48 10.11 -6.81 10.47
N VAL A 49 9.12 -6.80 9.60
CA VAL A 49 8.25 -5.65 9.34
C VAL A 49 6.84 -6.18 9.12
N SER A 50 5.84 -5.48 9.66
CA SER A 50 4.45 -5.82 9.39
C SER A 50 4.09 -5.48 7.94
N LYS A 51 3.32 -6.35 7.27
CA LYS A 51 2.98 -6.20 5.85
C LYS A 51 2.42 -4.82 5.47
N ASP A 52 1.65 -4.19 6.36
CA ASP A 52 1.06 -2.87 6.16
C ASP A 52 2.09 -1.74 6.03
N LYS A 53 3.34 -1.95 6.45
CA LYS A 53 4.44 -0.99 6.35
C LYS A 53 5.36 -1.21 5.16
N VAL A 54 5.09 -2.24 4.34
CA VAL A 54 5.91 -2.58 3.19
C VAL A 54 5.59 -1.63 2.05
N ASN A 55 6.60 -0.95 1.51
CA ASN A 55 6.50 -0.13 0.31
C ASN A 55 7.28 -0.81 -0.82
N LEU A 56 6.94 -0.48 -2.07
CA LEU A 56 7.63 -0.99 -3.25
C LEU A 56 8.41 0.12 -3.94
N LEU A 57 9.67 -0.17 -4.26
CA LEU A 57 10.44 0.60 -5.24
C LEU A 57 10.50 -0.23 -6.52
N ILE A 58 9.93 0.30 -7.61
CA ILE A 58 9.91 -0.39 -8.91
C ILE A 58 11.30 -0.30 -9.52
N ASP A 59 11.92 -1.47 -9.74
CA ASP A 59 13.23 -1.59 -10.39
C ASP A 59 13.06 -1.65 -11.92
N GLU A 60 12.02 -2.34 -12.40
CA GLU A 60 11.73 -2.58 -13.81
C GLU A 60 10.22 -2.72 -14.01
N ASP A 61 9.68 -2.10 -15.06
CA ASP A 61 8.36 -2.44 -15.64
C ASP A 61 8.43 -2.23 -17.16
N ASP A 62 8.43 -3.33 -17.91
CA ASP A 62 8.46 -3.33 -19.39
C ASP A 62 7.10 -3.66 -20.01
N GLY A 63 6.05 -3.79 -19.19
CA GLY A 63 4.71 -4.24 -19.60
C GLY A 63 4.52 -5.76 -19.65
N GLU A 64 5.59 -6.54 -19.72
CA GLU A 64 5.55 -8.01 -19.61
C GLU A 64 5.86 -8.48 -18.18
N VAL A 65 6.75 -7.78 -17.50
CA VAL A 65 7.23 -8.07 -16.15
C VAL A 65 7.39 -6.77 -15.36
N ALA A 66 6.92 -6.78 -14.13
CA ALA A 66 7.23 -5.76 -13.13
C ALA A 66 8.11 -6.35 -12.03
N ARG A 67 9.25 -5.72 -11.73
CA ARG A 67 10.14 -6.07 -10.62
C ARG A 67 10.17 -4.94 -9.62
N ALA A 68 10.17 -5.32 -8.35
CA ALA A 68 10.25 -4.35 -7.29
C ALA A 68 11.07 -4.85 -6.12
N LYS A 69 11.72 -3.88 -5.48
CA LYS A 69 12.35 -4.02 -4.19
C LYS A 69 11.34 -3.69 -3.08
N LEU A 70 11.23 -4.56 -2.09
CA LEU A 70 10.40 -4.35 -0.90
C LEU A 70 11.20 -3.56 0.14
N LEU A 71 10.62 -2.45 0.60
CA LEU A 71 11.25 -1.50 1.50
C LEU A 71 10.35 -1.21 2.70
N PHE A 72 10.95 -0.64 3.74
CA PHE A 72 10.23 -0.04 4.86
C PHE A 72 10.98 1.19 5.37
N ASP A 73 10.22 2.14 5.89
CA ASP A 73 10.77 3.41 6.36
C ASP A 73 11.39 3.26 7.75
N THR A 74 12.70 3.48 7.85
CA THR A 74 13.43 3.74 9.10
C THR A 74 14.39 4.92 8.88
N ASP A 75 15.23 5.25 9.87
CA ASP A 75 16.32 6.24 9.73
C ASP A 75 17.38 5.86 8.66
N GLY A 76 17.18 4.73 7.98
CA GLY A 76 17.63 4.41 6.63
C GLY A 76 16.58 3.57 5.88
N THR A 77 16.73 3.36 4.57
CA THR A 77 15.80 2.51 3.81
C THR A 77 16.19 1.03 3.97
N GLY A 78 15.49 0.32 4.85
CA GLY A 78 15.69 -1.11 5.05
C GLY A 78 15.13 -1.90 3.87
N THR A 79 15.92 -2.83 3.33
CA THR A 79 15.48 -3.73 2.26
C THR A 79 14.94 -5.02 2.86
N ILE A 80 13.73 -5.39 2.49
CA ILE A 80 13.07 -6.62 2.95
C ILE A 80 13.33 -7.77 1.97
N GLY A 81 13.33 -7.47 0.67
CA GLY A 81 13.44 -8.48 -0.37
C GLY A 81 13.13 -7.95 -1.76
N TRP A 82 12.98 -8.86 -2.71
CA TRP A 82 12.65 -8.57 -4.09
C TRP A 82 11.52 -9.46 -4.58
N ILE A 83 10.71 -8.91 -5.47
CA ILE A 83 9.64 -9.64 -6.13
C ILE A 83 9.67 -9.41 -7.64
N LYS A 84 9.06 -10.36 -8.34
CA LYS A 84 8.77 -10.27 -9.77
C LYS A 84 7.32 -10.64 -10.00
N TYR A 85 6.58 -9.82 -10.74
CA TYR A 85 5.22 -10.09 -11.16
C TYR A 85 5.10 -10.13 -12.68
N THR A 86 4.39 -11.14 -13.18
CA THR A 86 4.11 -11.29 -14.62
C THR A 86 2.60 -11.11 -14.84
N PRO A 87 2.13 -9.95 -15.35
CA PRO A 87 0.71 -9.67 -15.51
C PRO A 87 -0.05 -10.68 -16.38
N ALA A 88 0.59 -11.20 -17.43
CA ALA A 88 -0.02 -12.14 -18.37
C ALA A 88 -0.42 -13.47 -17.71
N THR A 89 0.39 -13.96 -16.76
CA THR A 89 0.16 -15.23 -16.06
C THR A 89 -0.34 -15.06 -14.63
N ARG A 90 -0.34 -13.83 -14.11
CA ARG A 90 -0.68 -13.48 -12.72
C ARG A 90 0.20 -14.17 -11.68
N VAL A 91 1.44 -14.50 -12.05
CA VAL A 91 2.41 -15.14 -11.16
C VAL A 91 3.20 -14.06 -10.43
N LEU A 92 3.24 -14.16 -9.10
CA LEU A 92 4.09 -13.36 -8.23
C LEU A 92 5.18 -14.25 -7.64
N LEU A 93 6.45 -13.89 -7.85
CA LEU A 93 7.60 -14.63 -7.33
C LEU A 93 8.32 -13.80 -6.28
N ASN A 94 8.72 -14.42 -5.18
CA ASN A 94 9.81 -13.96 -4.33
C ASN A 94 11.13 -14.27 -5.02
N THR A 95 11.91 -13.24 -5.32
CA THR A 95 13.21 -13.32 -5.98
C THR A 95 14.32 -12.73 -5.11
N SER A 96 14.13 -12.73 -3.79
CA SER A 96 15.14 -12.20 -2.87
C SER A 96 16.46 -12.97 -2.95
N ALA A 97 17.56 -12.26 -2.71
CA ALA A 97 18.93 -12.77 -2.89
C ALA A 97 19.28 -13.94 -1.96
N GLU A 98 18.59 -14.09 -0.83
CA GLU A 98 18.79 -15.20 0.12
C GLU A 98 18.19 -16.53 -0.34
N LEU A 99 17.41 -16.55 -1.43
CA LEU A 99 16.81 -17.76 -1.97
C LEU A 99 17.74 -18.43 -2.98
N GLU A 100 17.82 -19.77 -2.93
CA GLU A 100 18.49 -20.56 -3.97
C GLU A 100 17.74 -20.48 -5.31
N GLU A 101 16.41 -20.50 -5.27
CA GLU A 101 15.53 -20.37 -6.44
C GLU A 101 14.33 -19.45 -6.13
N PRO A 102 13.75 -18.77 -7.14
CA PRO A 102 12.52 -18.01 -6.97
C PRO A 102 11.36 -18.86 -6.45
N VAL A 103 10.60 -18.31 -5.50
CA VAL A 103 9.46 -19.01 -4.89
C VAL A 103 8.15 -18.33 -5.30
N GLU A 104 7.20 -19.10 -5.83
CA GLU A 104 5.87 -18.57 -6.16
C GLU A 104 5.06 -18.25 -4.91
N LEU A 105 4.37 -17.11 -4.96
CA LEU A 105 3.58 -16.57 -3.87
C LEU A 105 2.09 -16.59 -4.20
N SER A 106 1.27 -17.02 -3.25
CA SER A 106 -0.18 -16.87 -3.30
C SER A 106 -0.58 -15.49 -2.78
N PHE A 107 -1.55 -14.82 -3.42
CA PHE A 107 -2.07 -13.50 -3.01
C PHE A 107 -3.57 -13.38 -3.30
N ASP A 108 -4.22 -12.30 -2.85
CA ASP A 108 -5.64 -12.04 -3.14
C ASP A 108 -5.83 -11.55 -4.58
N ALA A 109 -6.49 -12.37 -5.40
CA ALA A 109 -6.65 -12.16 -6.85
C ALA A 109 -7.28 -10.81 -7.22
N LYS A 110 -8.06 -10.19 -6.33
CA LYS A 110 -8.70 -8.89 -6.60
C LYS A 110 -7.68 -7.78 -6.89
N PHE A 111 -6.46 -7.89 -6.35
CA PHE A 111 -5.41 -6.92 -6.58
C PHE A 111 -4.78 -7.08 -7.97
N ALA A 112 -4.65 -8.30 -8.48
CA ALA A 112 -4.26 -8.52 -9.87
C ALA A 112 -5.31 -8.01 -10.86
N ASP A 113 -6.60 -8.19 -10.55
CA ASP A 113 -7.69 -7.64 -11.37
C ASP A 113 -7.67 -6.10 -11.38
N GLY A 114 -7.47 -5.48 -10.21
CA GLY A 114 -7.32 -4.05 -10.09
C GLY A 114 -6.11 -3.50 -10.85
N TYR A 115 -4.96 -4.18 -10.74
CA TYR A 115 -3.73 -3.84 -11.45
C TYR A 115 -3.94 -3.85 -12.97
N ALA A 116 -4.47 -4.96 -13.51
CA ALA A 116 -4.72 -5.11 -14.93
C ALA A 116 -5.67 -4.03 -15.47
N LYS A 117 -6.79 -3.81 -14.78
CA LYS A 117 -7.78 -2.78 -15.15
C LYS A 117 -7.18 -1.38 -15.13
N CYS A 118 -6.28 -1.10 -14.19
CA CYS A 118 -5.62 0.18 -14.09
C CYS A 118 -4.60 0.39 -15.22
N MET A 119 -3.74 -0.60 -15.47
CA MET A 119 -2.70 -0.52 -16.50
C MET A 119 -3.30 -0.31 -17.90
N THR A 120 -4.42 -0.96 -18.23
CA THR A 120 -5.14 -0.72 -19.49
C THR A 120 -5.58 0.75 -19.65
N LYS A 121 -5.97 1.43 -18.56
CA LYS A 121 -6.36 2.84 -18.63
C LYS A 121 -5.17 3.78 -18.82
N GLN A 122 -4.01 3.43 -18.28
CA GLN A 122 -2.79 4.23 -18.45
C GLN A 122 -2.21 4.13 -19.87
N GLN A 123 -2.42 3.01 -20.58
CA GLN A 123 -1.94 2.84 -21.97
C GLN A 123 -2.83 3.48 -23.04
N VAL A 124 -4.03 3.95 -22.68
CA VAL A 124 -4.99 4.62 -23.59
C VAL A 124 -4.93 6.15 -23.43
N GLY A 125 -4.02 6.65 -22.58
CA GLY A 125 -3.81 8.08 -22.30
C GLY A 125 -2.71 8.70 -23.16
#